data_AF-A0A847WJF9-F1
#
_entry.id   AF-A0A847WJF9-F1
#
_cell.length_a   1.000
_cell.length_b   1.000
_cell.length_c   1.000
_cell.angle_alpha   90.00
_cell.angle_beta   90.00
_cell.angle_gamma   90.00
#
_symmetry.space_group_name_H-M   'P 1'
#
loop_
_entity.id
_entity.type
_entity.pdbx_description
1 polymer ?
#
loop_
_entity_poly.entity_id
_entity_poly.type
_entity_poly.pdbx_seq_one_letter_code
_entity_poly.pdbx_strand_id
1 'polypeptide(L)'
;MFSDLFTKKRQYNFQQNPIRKDVLELAWPVLIELLLGSLFGMIDMMMLGRIKNVAEAAASVAAVGITNQPLFIGLSLIQALNIGATAMVGRYLGTKEYDRIESVVKHVLLLNFFFVGIPWAIFTVYFAKPIMIFMGAEWDTVYYGISYFKIIMFGLIFQSISFALSAVLRGIGETKVPMKVNLTVNFLNVIGNAVLIYGLFGVPALGVAGAAISTVGAQFLSALILSLYVMKGKSKIPFTFKKRFKFDQAVISNFIKIGVPASLEQMVLRVGLIIFARIVASLGTVVFAAHQIGLSILGLSFHPGSAFGIAASALISRSLGEKELDKAQFYAKETRRMGSMISTFMAILFFLFSEQLVGLYTHDPEIIKNASTILKIIAFVQPFQSSQLILAGGLRGAGDTIWPLFATLLSLLCIRTSLAYLLVKVLHYGLPGAWVAVFIDQLVRWLIIYLRFLSGKWKHITIENKKMLHREGFQ
;
A
#
# COMPACT_ATOMS: atom_id res chain seq x y z
N MET A 1 18.77 44.24 -26.89
CA MET A 1 17.42 43.66 -26.66
C MET A 1 17.51 42.12 -26.59
N PHE A 2 18.31 41.57 -25.68
CA PHE A 2 18.40 40.11 -25.39
C PHE A 2 19.19 39.86 -24.09
N SER A 3 18.86 40.59 -23.01
CA SER A 3 19.54 40.41 -21.70
C SER A 3 18.60 40.24 -20.50
N ASP A 4 17.29 40.42 -20.65
CA ASP A 4 16.35 40.46 -19.50
C ASP A 4 15.45 39.23 -19.32
N LEU A 5 15.75 38.11 -19.99
CA LEU A 5 14.97 36.87 -19.85
C LEU A 5 15.42 35.94 -18.71
N PHE A 6 16.40 36.36 -17.88
CA PHE A 6 16.75 35.66 -16.65
C PHE A 6 16.17 36.35 -15.41
N THR A 7 14.84 36.41 -15.36
CA THR A 7 14.10 36.88 -14.18
C THR A 7 14.22 35.86 -13.04
N LYS A 8 15.05 36.22 -12.05
CA LYS A 8 15.04 35.78 -10.65
C LYS A 8 14.61 34.33 -10.38
N LYS A 9 15.59 33.41 -10.47
CA LYS A 9 15.58 32.22 -9.58
C LYS A 9 15.60 32.74 -8.14
N ARG A 10 14.48 32.65 -7.43
CA ARG A 10 14.44 32.84 -5.98
C ARG A 10 15.31 31.73 -5.38
N GLN A 11 16.57 32.05 -5.07
CA GLN A 11 17.43 31.20 -4.26
C GLN A 11 16.77 31.14 -2.88
N TYR A 12 15.93 30.13 -2.66
CA TYR A 12 15.50 29.80 -1.31
C TYR A 12 16.73 29.34 -0.55
N ASN A 13 17.30 30.23 0.25
CA ASN A 13 18.27 29.90 1.29
C ASN A 13 17.56 29.11 2.41
N PHE A 14 17.14 27.88 2.13
CA PHE A 14 16.82 26.92 3.17
C PHE A 14 18.12 26.29 3.64
N GLN A 15 18.69 26.83 4.72
CA GLN A 15 19.61 26.06 5.56
C GLN A 15 19.01 24.66 5.76
N GLN A 16 19.79 23.60 5.53
CA GLN A 16 19.38 22.23 5.19
C GLN A 16 18.58 21.43 6.26
N ASN A 17 17.76 22.06 7.11
CA ASN A 17 17.10 21.42 8.25
C ASN A 17 15.55 21.28 8.17
N PRO A 18 14.74 22.25 7.67
CA PRO A 18 13.28 22.16 7.80
C PRO A 18 12.64 21.14 6.85
N ILE A 19 13.04 21.08 5.58
CA ILE A 19 12.48 20.12 4.61
C ILE A 19 12.76 18.68 5.03
N ARG A 20 14.00 18.39 5.48
CA ARG A 20 14.38 17.06 5.97
C ARG A 20 13.60 16.68 7.22
N LYS A 21 13.41 17.63 8.14
CA LYS A 21 12.61 17.45 9.34
C LYS A 21 11.15 17.12 8.99
N ASP A 22 10.53 17.88 8.10
CA ASP A 22 9.15 17.61 7.64
C ASP A 22 9.03 16.21 7.02
N VAL A 23 9.98 15.85 6.14
CA VAL A 23 10.02 14.52 5.52
C VAL A 23 10.12 13.42 6.56
N LEU A 24 11.02 13.55 7.53
CA LEU A 24 11.18 12.57 8.61
C LEU A 24 9.91 12.49 9.44
N GLU A 25 9.40 13.62 9.92
CA GLU A 25 8.20 13.69 10.78
C GLU A 25 7.00 12.98 10.15
N LEU A 26 6.86 13.00 8.82
CA LEU A 26 5.83 12.27 8.11
C LEU A 26 6.21 10.81 7.81
N ALA A 27 7.44 10.54 7.39
CA ALA A 27 7.83 9.21 6.90
C ALA A 27 8.09 8.19 8.01
N TRP A 28 8.74 8.57 9.12
CA TRP A 28 9.12 7.61 10.17
C TRP A 28 7.92 6.93 10.83
N PRO A 29 6.79 7.62 11.14
CA PRO A 29 5.65 6.96 11.76
C PRO A 29 5.00 5.95 10.81
N VAL A 30 4.92 6.30 9.51
CA VAL A 30 4.37 5.41 8.48
C VAL A 30 5.28 4.21 8.27
N LEU A 31 6.61 4.37 8.33
CA LEU A 31 7.56 3.27 8.23
C LEU A 31 7.39 2.28 9.38
N ILE A 32 7.31 2.78 10.63
CA ILE A 32 7.08 1.94 11.81
C ILE A 32 5.71 1.25 11.72
N GLU A 33 4.67 1.96 11.32
CA GLU A 33 3.33 1.41 11.11
C GLU A 33 3.33 0.23 10.14
N LEU A 34 3.99 0.38 8.98
CA LEU A 34 4.06 -0.67 7.96
C LEU A 34 4.91 -1.87 8.39
N LEU A 35 6.08 -1.62 8.98
CA LEU A 35 6.98 -2.69 9.44
C LEU A 35 6.36 -3.51 10.57
N LEU A 36 5.87 -2.85 11.62
CA LEU A 36 5.23 -3.54 12.74
C LEU A 36 3.91 -4.18 12.31
N GLY A 37 3.14 -3.56 11.41
CA GLY A 37 1.96 -4.18 10.81
C GLY A 37 2.27 -5.50 10.12
N SER A 38 3.38 -5.58 9.37
CA SER A 38 3.84 -6.83 8.78
C SER A 38 4.24 -7.86 9.84
N LEU A 39 4.96 -7.44 10.89
CA LEU A 39 5.36 -8.34 11.99
C LEU A 39 4.15 -8.90 12.75
N PHE A 40 3.12 -8.09 13.00
CA PHE A 40 1.88 -8.57 13.62
C PHE A 40 1.18 -9.59 12.73
N GLY A 41 1.09 -9.35 11.41
CA GLY A 41 0.57 -10.35 10.47
C GLY A 41 1.34 -11.67 10.47
N MET A 42 2.67 -11.62 10.67
CA MET A 42 3.49 -12.83 10.84
C MET A 42 3.17 -13.56 12.14
N ILE A 43 3.01 -12.84 13.25
CA ILE A 43 2.64 -13.43 14.56
C ILE A 43 1.28 -14.13 14.46
N ASP A 44 0.28 -13.49 13.87
CA ASP A 44 -1.06 -14.07 13.69
C ASP A 44 -1.00 -15.41 12.94
N MET A 45 -0.19 -15.47 11.88
CA MET A 45 0.03 -16.68 11.11
C MET A 45 0.75 -17.77 11.91
N MET A 46 1.78 -17.39 12.69
CA MET A 46 2.49 -18.32 13.56
C MET A 46 1.59 -18.91 14.64
N MET A 47 0.63 -18.13 15.16
CA MET A 47 -0.28 -18.59 16.20
C MET A 47 -1.24 -19.67 15.66
N LEU A 48 -1.76 -19.49 14.44
CA LEU A 48 -2.58 -20.48 13.75
C LEU A 48 -1.81 -21.76 13.45
N GLY A 49 -0.54 -21.65 13.04
CA GLY A 49 0.33 -22.80 12.83
C GLY A 49 0.67 -23.60 14.10
N ARG A 50 0.39 -23.05 15.28
CA ARG A 50 0.60 -23.68 16.59
C ARG A 50 -0.67 -24.21 17.25
N ILE A 51 -1.77 -24.31 16.50
CA ILE A 51 -2.97 -25.02 16.96
C ILE A 51 -2.58 -26.49 17.23
N LYS A 52 -3.08 -27.08 18.33
CA LYS A 52 -2.68 -28.41 18.80
C LYS A 52 -3.00 -29.52 17.79
N ASN A 53 -4.12 -29.40 17.09
CA ASN A 53 -4.51 -30.33 16.04
C ASN A 53 -3.77 -29.97 14.74
N VAL A 54 -2.89 -30.87 14.29
CA VAL A 54 -2.03 -30.66 13.11
C VAL A 54 -2.85 -30.47 11.83
N ALA A 55 -3.94 -31.23 11.65
CA ALA A 55 -4.79 -31.11 10.48
C ALA A 55 -5.55 -29.77 10.48
N GLU A 56 -6.06 -29.35 11.64
CA GLU A 56 -6.71 -28.05 11.80
C GLU A 56 -5.71 -26.89 11.60
N ALA A 57 -4.49 -27.00 12.13
CA ALA A 57 -3.45 -25.99 11.96
C ALA A 57 -3.10 -25.78 10.49
N ALA A 58 -2.89 -26.88 9.75
CA ALA A 58 -2.61 -26.85 8.31
C ALA A 58 -3.78 -26.25 7.51
N ALA A 59 -5.01 -26.71 7.77
CA ALA A 59 -6.21 -26.19 7.12
C ALA A 59 -6.46 -24.70 7.46
N SER A 60 -6.15 -24.27 8.68
CA SER A 60 -6.28 -22.88 9.12
C SER A 60 -5.31 -21.97 8.37
N VAL A 61 -4.04 -22.39 8.27
CA VAL A 61 -3.00 -21.70 7.50
C VAL A 61 -3.38 -21.60 6.01
N ALA A 62 -3.85 -22.70 5.42
CA ALA A 62 -4.34 -22.73 4.04
C ALA A 62 -5.53 -21.77 3.84
N ALA A 63 -6.49 -21.77 4.76
CA ALA A 63 -7.66 -20.89 4.72
C ALA A 63 -7.28 -19.40 4.73
N VAL A 64 -6.30 -18.99 5.54
CA VAL A 64 -5.79 -17.60 5.53
C VAL A 64 -5.21 -17.25 4.16
N GLY A 65 -4.36 -18.12 3.60
CA GLY A 65 -3.73 -17.90 2.30
C GLY A 65 -4.75 -17.72 1.17
N ILE A 66 -5.79 -18.56 1.15
CA ILE A 66 -6.87 -18.50 0.16
C ILE A 66 -7.74 -17.25 0.34
N THR A 67 -8.00 -16.84 1.59
CA THR A 67 -8.79 -15.64 1.92
C THR A 67 -8.09 -14.35 1.49
N ASN A 68 -6.76 -14.32 1.47
CA ASN A 68 -5.99 -13.11 1.16
C ASN A 68 -6.21 -12.59 -0.27
N GLN A 69 -6.47 -13.45 -1.25
CA GLN A 69 -6.61 -13.00 -2.65
C GLN A 69 -7.88 -12.14 -2.86
N PRO A 70 -9.09 -12.62 -2.49
CA PRO A 70 -10.28 -11.76 -2.53
C PRO A 70 -10.16 -10.53 -1.64
N LEU A 71 -9.49 -10.66 -0.49
CA LEU A 71 -9.26 -9.53 0.42
C LEU A 71 -8.44 -8.43 -0.27
N PHE A 72 -7.35 -8.79 -0.94
CA PHE A 72 -6.50 -7.83 -1.64
C PHE A 72 -7.21 -7.13 -2.80
N ILE A 73 -8.17 -7.78 -3.46
CA ILE A 73 -9.00 -7.14 -4.49
C ILE A 73 -9.87 -6.05 -3.84
N GLY A 74 -10.61 -6.36 -2.78
CA GLY A 74 -11.40 -5.37 -2.06
C GLY A 74 -10.56 -4.21 -1.51
N LEU A 75 -9.39 -4.52 -0.95
CA LEU A 75 -8.44 -3.51 -0.48
C LEU A 75 -7.87 -2.63 -1.60
N SER A 76 -7.71 -3.15 -2.82
CA SER A 76 -7.22 -2.34 -3.94
C SER A 76 -8.19 -1.22 -4.33
N LEU A 77 -9.50 -1.48 -4.25
CA LEU A 77 -10.56 -0.50 -4.49
C LEU A 77 -10.59 0.57 -3.39
N ILE A 78 -10.46 0.16 -2.12
CA ILE A 78 -10.36 1.08 -0.98
C ILE A 78 -9.11 1.97 -1.10
N GLN A 79 -7.96 1.38 -1.45
CA GLN A 79 -6.71 2.12 -1.59
C GLN A 79 -6.76 3.16 -2.71
N ALA A 80 -7.45 2.85 -3.81
CA ALA A 80 -7.67 3.79 -4.90
C ALA A 80 -8.35 5.09 -4.45
N LEU A 81 -9.44 4.97 -3.70
CA LEU A 81 -10.14 6.12 -3.12
C LEU A 81 -9.26 6.87 -2.10
N ASN A 82 -8.50 6.13 -1.30
CA ASN A 82 -7.61 6.70 -0.28
C ASN A 82 -6.45 7.50 -0.87
N ILE A 83 -5.89 7.08 -2.01
CA ILE A 83 -4.89 7.85 -2.76
C ILE A 83 -5.48 9.20 -3.19
N GLY A 84 -6.72 9.20 -3.71
CA GLY A 84 -7.48 10.41 -4.02
C GLY A 84 -7.69 11.31 -2.81
N ALA A 85 -8.07 10.73 -1.66
CA ALA A 85 -8.28 11.48 -0.43
C ALA A 85 -7.00 12.17 0.04
N THR A 86 -5.86 11.47 0.09
CA THR A 86 -4.57 12.07 0.49
C THR A 86 -4.18 13.23 -0.43
N ALA A 87 -4.31 13.06 -1.76
CA ALA A 87 -3.98 14.11 -2.72
C ALA A 87 -4.89 15.35 -2.59
N MET A 88 -6.20 15.15 -2.48
CA MET A 88 -7.17 16.26 -2.34
C MET A 88 -7.03 16.99 -1.00
N VAL A 89 -6.90 16.25 0.10
CA VAL A 89 -6.76 16.84 1.44
C VAL A 89 -5.48 17.66 1.54
N GLY A 90 -4.34 17.13 1.04
CA GLY A 90 -3.11 17.88 1.00
C GLY A 90 -3.26 19.15 0.15
N ARG A 91 -3.91 19.05 -1.02
CA ARG A 91 -4.18 20.20 -1.89
C ARG A 91 -5.01 21.29 -1.19
N TYR A 92 -6.12 20.92 -0.56
CA TYR A 92 -7.00 21.87 0.14
C TYR A 92 -6.37 22.44 1.40
N LEU A 93 -5.51 21.66 2.09
CA LEU A 93 -4.69 22.19 3.17
C LEU A 93 -3.75 23.29 2.67
N GLY A 94 -3.12 23.08 1.52
CA GLY A 94 -2.23 24.08 0.90
C GLY A 94 -2.97 25.35 0.46
N THR A 95 -4.19 25.24 -0.07
CA THR A 95 -5.04 26.39 -0.43
C THR A 95 -5.78 27.01 0.76
N LYS A 96 -5.64 26.44 1.97
CA LYS A 96 -6.36 26.81 3.21
C LYS A 96 -7.89 26.68 3.10
N GLU A 97 -8.39 25.85 2.18
CA GLU A 97 -9.81 25.56 1.98
C GLU A 97 -10.28 24.45 2.93
N TYR A 98 -10.18 24.69 4.23
CA TYR A 98 -10.43 23.67 5.26
C TYR A 98 -11.85 23.07 5.20
N ASP A 99 -12.87 23.85 4.82
CA ASP A 99 -14.24 23.35 4.63
C ASP A 99 -14.35 22.24 3.56
N ARG A 100 -13.48 22.27 2.55
CA ARG A 100 -13.45 21.23 1.51
C ARG A 100 -12.81 19.95 2.01
N ILE A 101 -11.90 20.02 2.98
CA ILE A 101 -11.33 18.83 3.64
C ILE A 101 -12.44 18.02 4.29
N GLU A 102 -13.37 18.68 4.99
CA GLU A 102 -14.54 18.02 5.58
C GLU A 102 -15.38 17.29 4.52
N SER A 103 -15.62 17.95 3.37
CA SER A 103 -16.33 17.34 2.25
C SER A 103 -15.61 16.08 1.75
N VAL A 104 -14.29 16.13 1.55
CA VAL A 104 -13.50 14.97 1.13
C VAL A 104 -13.60 13.82 2.13
N VAL A 105 -13.52 14.10 3.43
CA VAL A 105 -13.67 13.08 4.50
C VAL A 105 -15.03 12.40 4.42
N LYS A 106 -16.12 13.17 4.32
CA LYS A 106 -17.47 12.60 4.23
C LYS A 106 -17.63 11.77 2.96
N HIS A 107 -17.14 12.25 1.81
CA HIS A 107 -17.23 11.52 0.55
C HIS A 107 -16.39 10.25 0.55
N VAL A 108 -15.13 10.26 1.01
CA VAL A 108 -14.30 9.04 1.03
C VAL A 108 -14.90 7.99 1.96
N LEU A 109 -15.45 8.40 3.12
CA LEU A 109 -16.11 7.48 4.05
C LEU A 109 -17.36 6.86 3.43
N LEU A 110 -18.22 7.67 2.80
CA LEU A 110 -19.43 7.17 2.15
C LEU A 110 -19.11 6.27 0.95
N LEU A 111 -18.15 6.66 0.11
CA LEU A 111 -17.72 5.87 -1.04
C LEU A 111 -17.11 4.52 -0.60
N ASN A 112 -16.17 4.55 0.35
CA ASN A 112 -15.58 3.32 0.87
C ASN A 112 -16.60 2.43 1.58
N PHE A 113 -17.55 2.99 2.32
CA PHE A 113 -18.52 2.21 3.09
C PHE A 113 -19.65 1.65 2.20
N PHE A 114 -20.35 2.50 1.44
CA PHE A 114 -21.55 2.12 0.70
C PHE A 114 -21.26 1.55 -0.70
N PHE A 115 -20.18 1.97 -1.36
CA PHE A 115 -19.92 1.57 -2.75
C PHE A 115 -18.84 0.49 -2.87
N VAL A 116 -18.01 0.31 -1.85
CA VAL A 116 -16.96 -0.73 -1.85
C VAL A 116 -17.17 -1.72 -0.72
N GLY A 117 -17.17 -1.27 0.53
CA GLY A 117 -17.16 -2.10 1.73
C GLY A 117 -18.37 -3.02 1.83
N ILE A 118 -19.58 -2.46 1.89
CA ILE A 118 -20.82 -3.24 2.01
C ILE A 118 -21.03 -4.15 0.79
N PRO A 119 -21.00 -3.67 -0.47
CA PRO A 119 -21.25 -4.53 -1.61
C PRO A 119 -20.23 -5.67 -1.72
N TRP A 120 -18.96 -5.39 -1.47
CA TRP A 120 -17.91 -6.40 -1.50
C TRP A 120 -18.07 -7.43 -0.38
N ALA A 121 -18.37 -6.99 0.85
CA ALA A 121 -18.62 -7.88 1.98
C ALA A 121 -19.84 -8.77 1.72
N ILE A 122 -20.96 -8.21 1.23
CA ILE A 122 -22.16 -8.99 0.90
C ILE A 122 -21.84 -10.04 -0.18
N PHE A 123 -21.22 -9.61 -1.29
CA PHE A 123 -20.86 -10.50 -2.38
C PHE A 123 -19.97 -11.65 -1.91
N THR A 124 -18.88 -11.34 -1.20
CA THR A 124 -17.91 -12.35 -0.76
C THR A 124 -18.47 -13.26 0.34
N VAL A 125 -19.25 -12.74 1.30
CA VAL A 125 -19.87 -13.57 2.34
C VAL A 125 -20.92 -14.52 1.75
N TYR A 126 -21.74 -14.03 0.81
CA TYR A 126 -22.77 -14.84 0.15
C TYR A 126 -22.14 -15.94 -0.72
N PHE A 127 -21.13 -15.60 -1.53
CA PHE A 127 -20.44 -16.54 -2.40
C PHE A 127 -19.18 -17.17 -1.78
N ALA A 128 -19.06 -17.20 -0.45
CA ALA A 128 -17.84 -17.63 0.25
C ALA A 128 -17.33 -19.01 -0.20
N LYS A 129 -18.20 -20.03 -0.18
CA LYS A 129 -17.81 -21.40 -0.58
C LYS A 129 -17.39 -21.49 -2.06
N PRO A 130 -18.20 -21.01 -3.04
CA PRO A 130 -17.78 -20.97 -4.44
C PRO A 130 -16.47 -20.23 -4.68
N ILE A 131 -16.27 -19.09 -4.01
CA ILE A 131 -15.03 -18.32 -4.13
C ILE A 131 -13.84 -19.10 -3.57
N MET A 132 -13.97 -19.72 -2.39
CA MET A 132 -12.89 -20.52 -1.80
C MET A 132 -12.53 -21.71 -2.70
N ILE A 133 -13.51 -22.45 -3.23
CA ILE A 133 -13.27 -23.57 -4.16
C ILE A 133 -12.62 -23.07 -5.45
N PHE A 134 -13.09 -21.95 -6.01
CA PHE A 134 -12.51 -21.34 -7.20
C PHE A 134 -11.05 -20.90 -6.99
N MET A 135 -10.70 -20.50 -5.76
CA MET A 135 -9.33 -20.18 -5.36
C MET A 135 -8.47 -21.43 -5.05
N GLY A 136 -9.05 -22.64 -5.13
CA GLY A 136 -8.34 -23.92 -4.95
C GLY A 136 -8.45 -24.55 -3.57
N ALA A 137 -9.43 -24.16 -2.74
CA ALA A 137 -9.61 -24.76 -1.42
C ALA A 137 -10.13 -26.20 -1.51
N GLU A 138 -9.46 -27.12 -0.81
CA GLU A 138 -9.94 -28.47 -0.56
C GLU A 138 -11.07 -28.48 0.49
N TRP A 139 -11.79 -29.61 0.60
CA TRP A 139 -12.97 -29.73 1.44
C TRP A 139 -12.71 -29.45 2.93
N ASP A 140 -11.57 -29.88 3.44
CA ASP A 140 -11.10 -29.63 4.80
C ASP A 140 -10.83 -28.14 5.05
N THR A 141 -10.17 -27.46 4.11
CA THR A 141 -9.86 -26.03 4.16
C THR A 141 -11.13 -25.20 4.09
N VAL A 142 -12.11 -25.61 3.27
CA VAL A 142 -13.44 -25.00 3.26
C VAL A 142 -14.15 -25.25 4.59
N TYR A 143 -14.10 -26.46 5.13
CA TYR A 143 -14.76 -26.83 6.38
C TYR A 143 -14.28 -25.99 7.56
N TYR A 144 -12.96 -25.90 7.76
CA TYR A 144 -12.38 -25.09 8.85
C TYR A 144 -12.38 -23.59 8.54
N GLY A 145 -12.16 -23.21 7.29
CA GLY A 145 -11.85 -21.84 6.89
C GLY A 145 -13.03 -20.96 6.48
N ILE A 146 -14.22 -21.53 6.22
CA ILE A 146 -15.34 -20.73 5.70
C ILE A 146 -15.84 -19.69 6.71
N SER A 147 -15.79 -20.00 8.00
CA SER A 147 -16.13 -19.06 9.08
C SER A 147 -15.12 -17.90 9.11
N TYR A 148 -13.82 -18.23 9.06
CA TYR A 148 -12.75 -17.24 8.96
C TYR A 148 -12.94 -16.33 7.75
N PHE A 149 -13.16 -16.91 6.57
CA PHE A 149 -13.36 -16.16 5.33
C PHE A 149 -14.51 -15.16 5.46
N LYS A 150 -15.69 -15.61 5.91
CA LYS A 150 -16.87 -14.74 6.05
C LYS A 150 -16.63 -13.61 7.05
N ILE A 151 -16.02 -13.90 8.19
CA ILE A 151 -15.75 -12.90 9.23
C ILE A 151 -14.75 -11.86 8.71
N ILE A 152 -13.63 -12.28 8.13
CA ILE A 152 -12.62 -11.36 7.55
C ILE A 152 -13.22 -10.47 6.46
N MET A 153 -14.03 -11.04 5.57
CA MET A 153 -14.68 -10.26 4.50
C MET A 153 -15.66 -9.22 5.04
N PHE A 154 -16.38 -9.53 6.12
CA PHE A 154 -17.19 -8.55 6.83
C PHE A 154 -16.34 -7.44 7.46
N GLY A 155 -15.17 -7.78 8.02
CA GLY A 155 -14.22 -6.83 8.59
C GLY A 155 -13.71 -5.75 7.63
N LEU A 156 -13.73 -6.03 6.32
CA LEU A 156 -13.36 -5.08 5.28
C LEU A 156 -14.16 -3.76 5.37
N ILE A 157 -15.39 -3.81 5.89
CA ILE A 157 -16.21 -2.62 6.15
C ILE A 157 -15.51 -1.69 7.16
N PHE A 158 -15.08 -2.21 8.31
CA PHE A 158 -14.39 -1.42 9.34
C PHE A 158 -12.99 -1.00 8.89
N GLN A 159 -12.28 -1.90 8.21
CA GLN A 159 -10.97 -1.61 7.65
C GLN A 159 -11.04 -0.46 6.64
N SER A 160 -12.11 -0.38 5.84
CA SER A 160 -12.32 0.70 4.87
C SER A 160 -12.43 2.09 5.54
N ILE A 161 -13.10 2.16 6.69
CA ILE A 161 -13.26 3.39 7.49
C ILE A 161 -11.90 3.79 8.08
N SER A 162 -11.20 2.84 8.73
CA SER A 162 -9.89 3.08 9.32
C SER A 162 -8.88 3.56 8.27
N PHE A 163 -8.84 2.92 7.11
CA PHE A 163 -7.93 3.30 6.02
C PHE A 163 -8.25 4.66 5.42
N ALA A 164 -9.54 5.00 5.26
CA ALA A 164 -9.98 6.30 4.80
C ALA A 164 -9.51 7.43 5.73
N LEU A 165 -9.78 7.30 7.04
CA LEU A 165 -9.37 8.27 8.04
C LEU A 165 -7.86 8.36 8.14
N SER A 166 -7.16 7.23 8.08
CA SER A 166 -5.70 7.20 8.05
C SER A 166 -5.14 7.94 6.83
N ALA A 167 -5.74 7.78 5.65
CA ALA A 167 -5.30 8.46 4.43
C ALA A 167 -5.50 9.98 4.50
N VAL A 168 -6.61 10.44 5.08
CA VAL A 168 -6.88 11.86 5.33
C VAL A 168 -5.90 12.44 6.36
N LEU A 169 -5.72 11.76 7.50
CA LEU A 169 -4.79 12.17 8.56
C LEU A 169 -3.34 12.25 8.04
N ARG A 170 -2.93 11.31 7.19
CA ARG A 170 -1.62 11.39 6.53
C ARG A 170 -1.55 12.54 5.53
N GLY A 171 -2.63 12.82 4.80
CA GLY A 171 -2.73 13.96 3.87
C GLY A 171 -2.57 15.33 4.53
N ILE A 172 -3.05 15.51 5.78
CA ILE A 172 -2.82 16.73 6.56
C ILE A 172 -1.49 16.75 7.34
N GLY A 173 -0.72 15.65 7.31
CA GLY A 173 0.55 15.51 8.02
C GLY A 173 0.46 14.98 9.46
N GLU A 174 -0.70 14.48 9.91
CA GLU A 174 -0.88 13.82 11.21
C GLU A 174 -0.57 12.31 11.15
N THR A 175 0.63 11.93 10.71
CA THR A 175 1.02 10.51 10.50
C THR A 175 1.18 9.71 11.79
N LYS A 176 1.48 10.37 12.92
CA LYS A 176 1.66 9.71 14.23
C LYS A 176 0.35 9.15 14.80
N VAL A 177 -0.80 9.72 14.43
CA VAL A 177 -2.10 9.29 14.96
C VAL A 177 -2.49 7.92 14.39
N PRO A 178 -2.55 7.71 13.06
CA PRO A 178 -2.76 6.39 12.47
C PRO A 178 -1.75 5.36 12.97
N MET A 179 -0.47 5.71 13.04
CA MET A 179 0.56 4.81 13.57
C MET A 179 0.20 4.33 14.98
N LYS A 180 0.02 5.24 15.95
CA LYS A 180 -0.28 4.86 17.33
C LYS A 180 -1.52 3.98 17.44
N VAL A 181 -2.60 4.35 16.75
CA VAL A 181 -3.85 3.58 16.76
C VAL A 181 -3.62 2.18 16.19
N ASN A 182 -2.99 2.07 15.02
CA ASN A 182 -2.76 0.78 14.36
C ASN A 182 -1.81 -0.11 15.17
N LEU A 183 -0.78 0.44 15.81
CA LEU A 183 0.09 -0.36 16.69
C LEU A 183 -0.64 -0.87 17.92
N THR A 184 -1.39 -0.01 18.62
CA THR A 184 -2.17 -0.42 19.80
C THR A 184 -3.20 -1.48 19.43
N VAL A 185 -3.93 -1.28 18.34
CA VAL A 185 -4.98 -2.19 17.90
C VAL A 185 -4.41 -3.53 17.41
N ASN A 186 -3.32 -3.55 16.66
CA ASN A 186 -2.69 -4.82 16.26
C ASN A 186 -2.07 -5.56 17.44
N PHE A 187 -1.52 -4.84 18.42
CA PHE A 187 -1.08 -5.47 19.66
C PHE A 187 -2.24 -6.12 20.42
N LEU A 188 -3.38 -5.42 20.52
CA LEU A 188 -4.61 -5.99 21.08
C LEU A 188 -5.13 -7.17 20.25
N ASN A 189 -4.97 -7.16 18.93
CA ASN A 189 -5.29 -8.30 18.07
C ASN A 189 -4.45 -9.53 18.44
N VAL A 190 -3.13 -9.39 18.63
CA VAL A 190 -2.29 -10.52 19.04
C VAL A 190 -2.74 -11.10 20.39
N ILE A 191 -3.11 -10.26 21.34
CA ILE A 191 -3.67 -10.71 22.62
C ILE A 191 -5.01 -11.43 22.40
N GLY A 192 -5.91 -10.85 21.62
CA GLY A 192 -7.20 -11.46 21.28
C GLY A 192 -7.05 -12.79 20.56
N ASN A 193 -6.05 -12.92 19.68
CA ASN A 193 -5.67 -14.16 19.02
C ASN A 193 -5.26 -15.21 20.05
N ALA A 194 -4.43 -14.86 21.04
CA ALA A 194 -3.99 -15.83 22.04
C ALA A 194 -5.18 -16.36 22.84
N VAL A 195 -6.12 -15.49 23.20
CA VAL A 195 -7.33 -15.86 23.94
C VAL A 195 -8.27 -16.70 23.10
N LEU A 196 -8.62 -16.25 21.89
CA LEU A 196 -9.67 -16.87 21.08
C LEU A 196 -9.21 -18.08 20.28
N ILE A 197 -7.94 -18.14 19.84
CA ILE A 197 -7.41 -19.30 19.12
C ILE A 197 -7.24 -20.47 20.10
N TYR A 198 -6.61 -20.22 21.25
CA TYR A 198 -6.23 -21.28 22.20
C TYR A 198 -7.24 -21.55 23.32
N GLY A 199 -8.26 -20.69 23.47
CA GLY A 199 -9.25 -20.83 24.53
C GLY A 199 -8.69 -20.52 25.93
N LEU A 200 -7.96 -19.41 26.06
CA LEU A 200 -7.41 -18.98 27.35
C LEU A 200 -8.49 -18.31 28.20
N PHE A 201 -8.27 -18.25 29.51
CA PHE A 201 -9.15 -17.55 30.48
C PHE A 201 -10.61 -18.05 30.51
N GLY A 202 -10.84 -19.34 30.22
CA GLY A 202 -12.18 -19.96 30.26
C GLY A 202 -13.03 -19.73 29.01
N VAL A 203 -12.48 -19.11 27.98
CA VAL A 203 -13.12 -18.98 26.66
C VAL A 203 -12.93 -20.28 25.88
N PRO A 204 -13.93 -20.77 25.11
CA PRO A 204 -13.72 -21.93 24.23
C PRO A 204 -12.67 -21.62 23.15
N ALA A 205 -11.85 -22.62 22.80
CA ALA A 205 -10.90 -22.50 21.69
C ALA A 205 -11.68 -22.45 20.36
N LEU A 206 -11.63 -21.30 19.69
CA LEU A 206 -12.32 -21.05 18.42
C LEU A 206 -11.43 -21.28 17.19
N GLY A 207 -10.16 -21.66 17.39
CA GLY A 207 -9.21 -21.93 16.33
C GLY A 207 -9.12 -20.77 15.33
N VAL A 208 -9.22 -21.09 14.04
CA VAL A 208 -9.16 -20.09 12.96
C VAL A 208 -10.29 -19.06 13.01
N ALA A 209 -11.49 -19.44 13.45
CA ALA A 209 -12.58 -18.47 13.61
C ALA A 209 -12.25 -17.43 14.69
N GLY A 210 -11.56 -17.85 15.75
CA GLY A 210 -11.07 -16.96 16.81
C GLY A 210 -10.10 -15.89 16.29
N ALA A 211 -9.17 -16.30 15.41
CA ALA A 211 -8.28 -15.37 14.71
C ALA A 211 -9.04 -14.33 13.89
N ALA A 212 -10.08 -14.75 13.15
CA ALA A 212 -10.89 -13.82 12.37
C ALA A 212 -11.62 -12.81 13.26
N ILE A 213 -12.24 -13.28 14.36
CA ILE A 213 -12.98 -12.41 15.29
C ILE A 213 -12.05 -11.38 15.92
N SER A 214 -10.88 -11.80 16.40
CA SER A 214 -9.89 -10.88 16.97
C SER A 214 -9.44 -9.83 15.95
N THR A 215 -9.14 -10.26 14.71
CA THR A 215 -8.72 -9.37 13.63
C THR A 215 -9.80 -8.34 13.29
N VAL A 216 -11.05 -8.76 13.16
CA VAL A 216 -12.17 -7.86 12.86
C VAL A 216 -12.51 -6.94 14.03
N GLY A 217 -12.44 -7.45 15.27
CA GLY A 217 -12.60 -6.64 16.47
C GLY A 217 -11.54 -5.54 16.57
N ALA A 218 -10.30 -5.88 16.22
CA ALA A 218 -9.23 -4.91 16.10
C ALA A 218 -9.52 -3.87 15.00
N GLN A 219 -9.90 -4.29 13.79
CA GLN A 219 -10.28 -3.36 12.71
C GLN A 219 -11.43 -2.42 13.11
N PHE A 220 -12.45 -2.94 13.79
CA PHE A 220 -13.54 -2.15 14.36
C PHE A 220 -13.03 -1.13 15.37
N LEU A 221 -12.15 -1.53 16.29
CA LEU A 221 -11.58 -0.64 17.28
C LEU A 221 -10.72 0.47 16.64
N SER A 222 -9.94 0.16 15.60
CA SER A 222 -9.18 1.16 14.83
C SER A 222 -10.12 2.17 14.15
N ALA A 223 -11.17 1.68 13.49
CA ALA A 223 -12.18 2.53 12.87
C ALA A 223 -12.88 3.44 13.90
N LEU A 224 -13.24 2.90 15.06
CA LEU A 224 -13.88 3.62 16.15
C LEU A 224 -12.97 4.71 16.73
N ILE A 225 -11.73 4.36 17.10
CA ILE A 225 -10.78 5.30 17.69
C ILE A 225 -10.46 6.44 16.74
N LEU A 226 -10.19 6.15 15.46
CA LEU A 226 -9.91 7.19 14.45
C LEU A 226 -11.14 8.06 14.20
N SER A 227 -12.33 7.48 14.14
CA SER A 227 -13.58 8.24 13.97
C SER A 227 -13.79 9.18 15.15
N LEU A 228 -13.68 8.69 16.39
CA LEU A 228 -13.80 9.50 17.60
C LEU A 228 -12.72 10.59 17.68
N TYR A 229 -11.49 10.32 17.22
CA TYR A 229 -10.41 11.31 17.18
C TYR A 229 -10.77 12.50 16.28
N VAL A 230 -11.27 12.22 15.07
CA VAL A 230 -11.68 13.25 14.11
C VAL A 230 -12.95 13.97 14.57
N MET A 231 -13.94 13.23 15.07
CA MET A 231 -15.22 13.79 15.53
C MET A 231 -15.10 14.69 16.76
N LYS A 232 -14.16 14.42 17.67
CA LYS A 232 -13.91 15.24 18.87
C LYS A 232 -13.08 16.49 18.60
N GLY A 233 -12.74 16.79 17.34
CA GLY A 233 -11.97 17.98 16.96
C GLY A 233 -10.52 17.96 17.45
N LYS A 234 -9.97 16.78 17.80
CA LYS A 234 -8.56 16.64 18.21
C LYS A 234 -7.61 16.71 17.02
N SER A 235 -8.12 16.51 15.80
CA SER A 235 -7.35 16.64 14.57
C SER A 235 -7.41 18.07 14.01
N LYS A 236 -6.42 18.43 13.19
CA LYS A 236 -6.47 19.62 12.33
C LYS A 236 -7.59 19.58 11.26
N ILE A 237 -8.29 18.45 11.11
CA ILE A 237 -9.48 18.33 10.25
C ILE A 237 -10.64 19.09 10.89
N PRO A 238 -11.24 20.11 10.23
CA PRO A 238 -12.53 20.61 10.67
C PRO A 238 -13.58 19.55 10.35
N PHE A 239 -14.03 18.80 11.34
CA PHE A 239 -15.13 17.84 11.16
C PHE A 239 -16.27 18.21 12.09
N THR A 240 -17.47 18.42 11.54
CA THR A 240 -18.65 18.71 12.36
C THR A 240 -19.89 17.97 11.86
N PHE A 241 -20.64 17.38 12.79
CA PHE A 241 -21.96 16.81 12.51
C PHE A 241 -23.02 17.88 12.24
N LYS A 242 -22.76 19.14 12.61
CA LYS A 242 -23.72 20.23 12.40
C LYS A 242 -23.96 20.52 10.91
N LYS A 243 -22.96 20.28 10.05
CA LYS A 243 -23.08 20.45 8.61
C LYS A 243 -23.59 19.16 7.97
N ARG A 244 -24.84 19.19 7.47
CA ARG A 244 -25.43 18.09 6.68
C ARG A 244 -24.53 17.74 5.50
N PHE A 245 -24.48 16.46 5.14
CA PHE A 245 -23.79 16.01 3.94
C PHE A 245 -24.39 16.71 2.72
N LYS A 246 -23.54 17.30 1.89
CA LYS A 246 -23.90 17.86 0.59
C LYS A 246 -23.08 17.13 -0.46
N PHE A 247 -23.77 16.53 -1.40
CA PHE A 247 -23.14 15.85 -2.52
C PHE A 247 -22.33 16.86 -3.34
N ASP A 248 -21.04 16.59 -3.51
CA ASP A 248 -20.12 17.42 -4.27
C ASP A 248 -19.59 16.65 -5.48
N GLN A 249 -20.19 16.92 -6.63
CA GLN A 249 -19.81 16.32 -7.90
C GLN A 249 -18.33 16.55 -8.24
N ALA A 250 -17.74 17.67 -7.81
CA ALA A 250 -16.32 17.95 -8.09
C ALA A 250 -15.41 17.02 -7.27
N VAL A 251 -15.74 16.81 -5.99
CA VAL A 251 -15.02 15.86 -5.14
C VAL A 251 -15.09 14.43 -5.70
N ILE A 252 -16.28 13.99 -6.14
CA ILE A 252 -16.46 12.67 -6.74
C ILE A 252 -15.72 12.53 -8.07
N SER A 253 -15.81 13.54 -8.95
CA SER A 253 -15.05 13.58 -10.21
C SER A 253 -13.55 13.42 -9.95
N ASN A 254 -13.02 14.09 -8.93
CA ASN A 254 -11.62 13.97 -8.54
C ASN A 254 -11.27 12.60 -7.96
N PHE A 255 -12.14 11.99 -7.15
CA PHE A 255 -11.97 10.60 -6.71
C PHE A 255 -11.92 9.62 -7.89
N ILE A 256 -12.77 9.79 -8.91
CA ILE A 256 -12.78 8.93 -10.09
C ILE A 256 -11.50 9.14 -10.91
N LYS A 257 -11.15 10.40 -11.20
CA LYS A 257 -9.96 10.76 -12.00
C LYS A 257 -8.66 10.27 -11.39
N ILE A 258 -8.53 10.31 -10.05
CA ILE A 258 -7.31 9.88 -9.34
C ILE A 258 -7.39 8.39 -8.99
N GLY A 259 -8.53 7.96 -8.46
CA GLY A 259 -8.74 6.61 -7.93
C GLY A 259 -8.82 5.54 -8.99
N VAL A 260 -9.57 5.72 -10.09
CA VAL A 260 -9.69 4.67 -11.12
C VAL A 260 -8.33 4.27 -11.70
N PRO A 261 -7.45 5.19 -12.13
CA PRO A 261 -6.11 4.80 -12.60
C PRO A 261 -5.27 4.13 -11.50
N ALA A 262 -5.37 4.57 -10.25
CA ALA A 262 -4.66 3.96 -9.13
C ALA A 262 -5.16 2.54 -8.79
N SER A 263 -6.47 2.29 -8.90
CA SER A 263 -7.05 0.95 -8.76
C SER A 263 -6.56 0.03 -9.87
N LEU A 264 -6.61 0.50 -11.11
CA LEU A 264 -6.10 -0.24 -12.26
C LEU A 264 -4.60 -0.53 -12.10
N GLU A 265 -3.81 0.41 -11.58
CA GLU A 265 -2.38 0.19 -11.28
C GLU A 265 -2.23 -1.01 -10.32
N GLN A 266 -3.01 -1.05 -9.24
CA GLN A 266 -3.00 -2.16 -8.29
C GLN A 266 -3.47 -3.48 -8.92
N MET A 267 -4.52 -3.47 -9.74
CA MET A 267 -4.99 -4.67 -10.42
C MET A 267 -3.94 -5.22 -11.39
N VAL A 268 -3.32 -4.34 -12.18
CA VAL A 268 -2.20 -4.68 -13.07
C VAL A 268 -1.04 -5.29 -12.28
N LEU A 269 -0.69 -4.73 -11.12
CA LEU A 269 0.30 -5.32 -10.21
C LEU A 269 -0.08 -6.76 -9.84
N ARG A 270 -1.32 -7.01 -9.43
CA ARG A 270 -1.78 -8.34 -9.03
C ARG A 270 -1.76 -9.33 -10.19
N VAL A 271 -2.32 -8.96 -11.34
CA VAL A 271 -2.35 -9.82 -12.53
C VAL A 271 -0.94 -10.15 -12.99
N GLY A 272 -0.05 -9.16 -13.05
CA GLY A 272 1.33 -9.37 -13.48
C GLY A 272 2.14 -10.26 -12.53
N LEU A 273 1.92 -10.15 -11.21
CA LEU A 273 2.53 -11.06 -10.23
C LEU A 273 2.04 -12.50 -10.40
N ILE A 274 0.75 -12.70 -10.68
CA ILE A 274 0.17 -14.05 -10.92
C ILE A 274 0.78 -14.69 -12.17
N ILE A 275 0.84 -13.94 -13.27
CA ILE A 275 1.42 -14.45 -14.53
C ILE A 275 2.90 -14.79 -14.34
N PHE A 276 3.66 -13.91 -13.70
CA PHE A 276 5.06 -14.15 -13.39
C PHE A 276 5.26 -15.39 -12.51
N ALA A 277 4.46 -15.55 -11.45
CA ALA A 277 4.51 -16.71 -10.58
C ALA A 277 4.26 -18.02 -11.32
N ARG A 278 3.33 -18.05 -12.29
CA ARG A 278 3.10 -19.24 -13.14
C ARG A 278 4.32 -19.63 -13.99
N ILE A 279 5.03 -18.63 -14.54
CA ILE A 279 6.25 -18.89 -15.31
C ILE A 279 7.32 -19.52 -14.39
N VAL A 280 7.51 -18.96 -13.20
CA VAL A 280 8.50 -19.47 -12.25
C VAL A 280 8.12 -20.86 -11.71
N ALA A 281 6.83 -21.11 -11.44
CA ALA A 281 6.34 -22.41 -10.98
C ALA A 281 6.67 -23.55 -11.95
N SER A 282 6.76 -23.25 -13.25
CA SER A 282 7.11 -24.23 -14.27
C SER A 282 8.57 -24.71 -14.25
N LEU A 283 9.42 -24.14 -13.39
CA LEU A 283 10.81 -24.56 -13.16
C LEU A 283 10.94 -25.69 -12.12
N GLY A 284 9.84 -26.10 -11.50
CA GLY A 284 9.83 -27.16 -10.49
C GLY A 284 9.69 -26.63 -9.07
N THR A 285 9.29 -27.54 -8.16
CA THR A 285 8.83 -27.20 -6.82
C THR A 285 9.91 -26.59 -5.93
N VAL A 286 11.12 -27.15 -5.95
CA VAL A 286 12.27 -26.65 -5.14
C VAL A 286 12.63 -25.21 -5.55
N VAL A 287 12.67 -24.96 -6.86
CA VAL A 287 12.96 -23.65 -7.45
C VAL A 287 11.86 -22.63 -7.11
N PHE A 288 10.60 -23.06 -7.15
CA PHE A 288 9.48 -22.21 -6.75
C PHE A 288 9.48 -21.89 -5.25
N ALA A 289 9.90 -22.84 -4.39
CA ALA A 289 10.07 -22.59 -2.96
C ALA A 289 11.13 -21.51 -2.70
N ALA A 290 12.28 -21.58 -3.38
CA ALA A 290 13.32 -20.55 -3.34
C ALA A 290 12.77 -19.17 -3.79
N HIS A 291 11.93 -19.14 -4.83
CA HIS A 291 11.26 -17.92 -5.27
C HIS A 291 10.34 -17.32 -4.19
N GLN A 292 9.56 -18.13 -3.48
CA GLN A 292 8.66 -17.66 -2.41
C GLN A 292 9.42 -17.09 -1.21
N ILE A 293 10.55 -17.70 -0.83
CA ILE A 293 11.43 -17.15 0.21
C ILE A 293 11.97 -15.79 -0.24
N GLY A 294 12.44 -15.69 -1.49
CA GLY A 294 12.90 -14.43 -2.07
C GLY A 294 11.83 -13.34 -2.06
N LEU A 295 10.58 -13.66 -2.42
CA LEU A 295 9.45 -12.71 -2.34
C LEU A 295 9.11 -12.28 -0.91
N SER A 296 9.21 -13.20 0.05
CA SER A 296 8.93 -12.89 1.46
C SER A 296 9.93 -11.87 2.01
N ILE A 297 11.22 -12.09 1.77
CA ILE A 297 12.28 -11.16 2.17
C ILE A 297 12.16 -9.84 1.40
N LEU A 298 11.81 -9.91 0.10
CA LEU A 298 11.53 -8.73 -0.71
C LEU A 298 10.38 -7.90 -0.12
N GLY A 299 9.32 -8.52 0.42
CA GLY A 299 8.19 -7.81 1.02
C GLY A 299 8.61 -6.77 2.06
N LEU A 300 9.58 -7.10 2.91
CA LEU A 300 10.09 -6.19 3.95
C LEU A 300 10.73 -4.93 3.37
N SER A 301 11.39 -5.07 2.23
CA SER A 301 12.08 -3.95 1.56
C SER A 301 11.17 -3.00 0.80
N PHE A 302 9.91 -3.38 0.53
CA PHE A 302 8.92 -2.47 -0.05
C PHE A 302 8.44 -1.39 0.94
N HIS A 303 8.56 -1.65 2.25
CA HIS A 303 8.00 -0.76 3.27
C HIS A 303 8.68 0.63 3.32
N PRO A 304 10.02 0.77 3.27
CA PRO A 304 10.67 2.07 3.14
C PRO A 304 10.18 2.88 1.93
N GLY A 305 10.19 2.29 0.73
CA GLY A 305 9.72 2.98 -0.48
C GLY A 305 8.27 3.42 -0.37
N SER A 306 7.41 2.59 0.22
CA SER A 306 5.99 2.88 0.44
C SER A 306 5.78 3.99 1.46
N ALA A 307 6.48 3.95 2.60
CA ALA A 307 6.38 4.94 3.66
C ALA A 307 6.81 6.33 3.18
N PHE A 308 7.96 6.42 2.51
CA PHE A 308 8.45 7.67 1.93
C PHE A 308 7.60 8.12 0.73
N GLY A 309 6.98 7.20 -0.01
CA GLY A 309 6.01 7.54 -1.06
C GLY A 309 4.71 8.15 -0.52
N ILE A 310 4.22 7.69 0.64
CA ILE A 310 3.07 8.30 1.32
C ILE A 310 3.42 9.69 1.84
N ALA A 311 4.61 9.87 2.44
CA ALA A 311 5.10 11.17 2.86
C ALA A 311 5.28 12.14 1.67
N ALA A 312 5.85 11.66 0.56
CA ALA A 312 5.98 12.41 -0.68
C ALA A 312 4.61 12.87 -1.20
N SER A 313 3.63 11.97 -1.23
CA SER A 313 2.25 12.29 -1.66
C SER A 313 1.66 13.45 -0.86
N ALA A 314 1.76 13.42 0.48
CA ALA A 314 1.22 14.47 1.35
C ALA A 314 1.98 15.81 1.21
N LEU A 315 3.31 15.80 1.20
CA LEU A 315 4.11 17.04 1.14
C LEU A 315 4.03 17.72 -0.24
N ILE A 316 4.01 16.92 -1.31
CA ILE A 316 3.90 17.42 -2.69
C ILE A 316 2.49 17.96 -2.93
N SER A 317 1.44 17.20 -2.59
CA SER A 317 0.05 17.66 -2.75
C SER A 317 -0.20 18.98 -2.03
N ARG A 318 0.30 19.12 -0.79
CA ARG A 318 0.24 20.35 -0.01
C ARG A 318 1.00 21.50 -0.66
N SER A 319 2.25 21.30 -1.05
CA SER A 319 3.07 22.36 -1.65
C SER A 319 2.48 22.85 -2.98
N LEU A 320 1.92 21.94 -3.77
CA LEU A 320 1.22 22.31 -5.00
C LEU A 320 -0.12 23.02 -4.73
N GLY A 321 -0.73 22.83 -3.55
CA GLY A 321 -1.88 23.62 -3.07
C GLY A 321 -1.47 25.03 -2.65
N GLU A 322 -0.30 25.15 -2.00
CA GLU A 322 0.34 26.43 -1.65
C GLU A 322 0.83 27.21 -2.89
N LYS A 323 0.71 26.63 -4.11
CA LYS A 323 1.27 27.13 -5.37
C LYS A 323 2.81 27.25 -5.38
N GLU A 324 3.47 26.57 -4.44
CA GLU A 324 4.93 26.56 -4.27
C GLU A 324 5.54 25.36 -5.02
N LEU A 325 5.63 25.48 -6.36
CA LEU A 325 6.06 24.38 -7.24
C LEU A 325 7.51 23.93 -6.99
N ASP A 326 8.39 24.84 -6.59
CA ASP A 326 9.78 24.54 -6.27
C ASP A 326 9.86 23.75 -4.96
N LYS A 327 9.10 24.18 -3.95
CA LYS A 327 8.97 23.46 -2.67
C LYS A 327 8.48 22.03 -2.88
N ALA A 328 7.49 21.84 -3.75
CA ALA A 328 7.01 20.50 -4.14
C ALA A 328 8.14 19.63 -4.74
N GLN A 329 8.96 20.21 -5.62
CA GLN A 329 10.10 19.49 -6.21
C GLN A 329 11.18 19.16 -5.18
N PHE A 330 11.46 20.06 -4.22
CA PHE A 330 12.42 19.81 -3.16
C PHE A 330 11.96 18.68 -2.24
N TYR A 331 10.68 18.66 -1.83
CA TYR A 331 10.15 17.53 -1.07
C TYR A 331 10.26 16.20 -1.83
N ALA A 332 9.95 16.20 -3.13
CA ALA A 332 10.13 15.00 -3.95
C ALA A 332 11.58 14.50 -4.00
N LYS A 333 12.54 15.43 -4.12
CA LYS A 333 13.98 15.09 -4.12
C LYS A 333 14.45 14.58 -2.76
N GLU A 334 14.09 15.26 -1.68
CA GLU A 334 14.54 14.87 -0.32
C GLU A 334 13.87 13.58 0.16
N THR A 335 12.56 13.37 -0.09
CA THR A 335 11.89 12.09 0.19
C THR A 335 12.56 10.95 -0.58
N ARG A 336 12.83 11.13 -1.87
CA ARG A 336 13.54 10.14 -2.70
C ARG A 336 14.93 9.86 -2.15
N ARG A 337 15.70 10.89 -1.80
CA ARG A 337 17.06 10.76 -1.28
C ARG A 337 17.08 9.95 0.01
N MET A 338 16.26 10.33 0.98
CA MET A 338 16.22 9.69 2.30
C MET A 338 15.69 8.26 2.24
N GLY A 339 14.60 8.04 1.50
CA GLY A 339 14.06 6.69 1.32
C GLY A 339 15.00 5.76 0.53
N SER A 340 15.68 6.29 -0.49
CA SER A 340 16.70 5.52 -1.24
C SER A 340 17.92 5.19 -0.39
N MET A 341 18.34 6.07 0.53
CA MET A 341 19.42 5.78 1.48
C MET A 341 19.07 4.59 2.38
N ILE A 342 17.87 4.58 2.96
CA ILE A 342 17.39 3.46 3.81
C ILE A 342 17.28 2.17 2.98
N SER A 343 16.80 2.26 1.75
CA SER A 343 16.61 1.08 0.89
C SER A 343 17.95 0.54 0.37
N THR A 344 18.94 1.41 0.14
CA THR A 344 20.31 1.03 -0.19
C THR A 344 20.99 0.35 0.99
N PHE A 345 20.75 0.83 2.21
CA PHE A 345 21.21 0.15 3.42
C PHE A 345 20.62 -1.27 3.53
N MET A 346 19.31 -1.44 3.30
CA MET A 346 18.69 -2.77 3.24
C MET A 346 19.25 -3.64 2.11
N ALA A 347 19.55 -3.05 0.95
CA ALA A 347 20.18 -3.75 -0.17
C ALA A 347 21.55 -4.33 0.21
N ILE A 348 22.37 -3.55 0.91
CA ILE A 348 23.68 -4.00 1.40
C ILE A 348 23.50 -5.17 2.37
N LEU A 349 22.53 -5.10 3.28
CA LEU A 349 22.23 -6.21 4.19
C LEU A 349 21.81 -7.47 3.43
N PHE A 350 20.94 -7.34 2.42
CA PHE A 350 20.51 -8.47 1.61
C PHE A 350 21.64 -9.10 0.80
N PHE A 351 22.58 -8.29 0.31
CA PHE A 351 23.71 -8.79 -0.47
C PHE A 351 24.74 -9.51 0.41
N LEU A 352 25.10 -8.92 1.56
CA LEU A 352 26.12 -9.47 2.46
C LEU A 352 25.61 -10.67 3.27
N PHE A 353 24.36 -10.63 3.70
CA PHE A 353 23.76 -11.65 4.57
C PHE A 353 22.75 -12.54 3.84
N SER A 354 22.85 -12.67 2.51
CA SER A 354 21.83 -13.40 1.71
C SER A 354 21.61 -14.84 2.21
N GLU A 355 22.69 -15.56 2.48
CA GLU A 355 22.62 -16.98 2.89
C GLU A 355 22.11 -17.13 4.32
N GLN A 356 22.52 -16.23 5.22
CA GLN A 356 22.05 -16.21 6.60
C GLN A 356 20.57 -15.86 6.65
N LEU A 357 20.12 -14.86 5.89
CA LEU A 357 18.72 -14.46 5.82
C LEU A 357 17.84 -15.58 5.25
N VAL A 358 18.30 -16.31 4.23
CA VAL A 358 17.57 -17.48 3.71
C VAL A 358 17.66 -18.67 4.66
N GLY A 359 18.78 -18.84 5.36
CA GLY A 359 19.00 -19.88 6.35
C GLY A 359 18.06 -19.79 7.56
N LEU A 360 17.44 -18.63 7.78
CA LEU A 360 16.35 -18.46 8.74
C LEU A 360 15.05 -19.17 8.30
N TYR A 361 14.88 -19.42 7.00
CA TYR A 361 13.68 -20.04 6.41
C TYR A 361 13.84 -21.54 6.17
N THR A 362 15.04 -22.02 5.86
CA THR A 362 15.28 -23.42 5.52
C THR A 362 16.73 -23.82 5.75
N HIS A 363 16.95 -25.10 6.00
CA HIS A 363 18.28 -25.72 6.07
C HIS A 363 18.65 -26.48 4.77
N ASP A 364 17.78 -26.47 3.76
CA ASP A 364 18.06 -27.11 2.47
C ASP A 364 19.11 -26.30 1.69
N PRO A 365 20.30 -26.87 1.41
CA PRO A 365 21.40 -26.16 0.76
C PRO A 365 21.07 -25.74 -0.68
N GLU A 366 20.21 -26.47 -1.41
CA GLU A 366 19.83 -26.12 -2.78
C GLU A 366 18.91 -24.90 -2.79
N ILE A 367 17.96 -24.84 -1.86
CA ILE A 367 17.07 -23.69 -1.70
C ILE A 367 17.85 -22.47 -1.22
N ILE A 368 18.77 -22.66 -0.25
CA ILE A 368 19.64 -21.59 0.24
C ILE A 368 20.43 -20.98 -0.91
N LYS A 369 21.08 -21.80 -1.74
CA LYS A 369 21.86 -21.34 -2.89
C LYS A 369 21.02 -20.54 -3.88
N ASN A 370 19.84 -21.07 -4.26
CA ASN A 370 18.95 -20.44 -5.23
C ASN A 370 18.37 -19.11 -4.70
N ALA A 371 17.80 -19.10 -3.50
CA ALA A 371 17.20 -17.89 -2.93
C ALA A 371 18.26 -16.84 -2.55
N SER A 372 19.47 -17.25 -2.16
CA SER A 372 20.56 -16.30 -1.91
C SER A 372 21.01 -15.59 -3.18
N THR A 373 21.07 -16.32 -4.30
CA THR A 373 21.34 -15.73 -5.62
C THR A 373 20.28 -14.69 -5.98
N ILE A 374 19.01 -15.00 -5.72
CA ILE A 374 17.90 -14.07 -5.90
C ILE A 374 18.06 -12.82 -5.03
N LEU A 375 18.39 -12.96 -3.75
CA LEU A 375 18.58 -11.83 -2.84
C LEU A 375 19.69 -10.90 -3.30
N LYS A 376 20.78 -11.45 -3.83
CA LYS A 376 21.86 -10.66 -4.44
C LYS A 376 21.35 -9.86 -5.63
N ILE A 377 20.52 -10.44 -6.51
CA ILE A 377 19.87 -9.70 -7.61
C ILE A 377 18.94 -8.62 -7.07
N ILE A 378 18.11 -8.94 -6.07
CA ILE A 378 17.19 -8.00 -5.43
C ILE A 378 17.92 -6.81 -4.82
N ALA A 379 19.10 -7.02 -4.23
CA ALA A 379 19.91 -5.93 -3.68
C ALA A 379 20.20 -4.86 -4.75
N PHE A 380 20.49 -5.25 -5.99
CA PHE A 380 20.67 -4.29 -7.08
C PHE A 380 19.36 -3.62 -7.53
N VAL A 381 18.21 -4.29 -7.36
CA VAL A 381 16.88 -3.73 -7.67
C VAL A 381 16.48 -2.64 -6.68
N GLN A 382 16.85 -2.79 -5.41
CA GLN A 382 16.32 -1.99 -4.29
C GLN A 382 16.41 -0.47 -4.46
N PRO A 383 17.55 0.12 -4.84
CA PRO A 383 17.64 1.57 -4.96
C PRO A 383 16.68 2.13 -6.02
N PHE A 384 16.53 1.42 -7.14
CA PHE A 384 15.65 1.82 -8.23
C PHE A 384 14.18 1.66 -7.85
N GLN A 385 13.83 0.51 -7.24
CA GLN A 385 12.48 0.23 -6.76
C GLN A 385 12.04 1.26 -5.73
N SER A 386 12.88 1.56 -4.73
CA SER A 386 12.57 2.56 -3.71
C SER A 386 12.38 3.95 -4.33
N SER A 387 13.33 4.38 -5.17
CA SER A 387 13.21 5.65 -5.89
C SER A 387 11.93 5.71 -6.74
N GLN A 388 11.53 4.60 -7.38
CA GLN A 388 10.33 4.48 -8.20
C GLN A 388 9.07 4.62 -7.35
N LEU A 389 8.96 3.88 -6.24
CA LEU A 389 7.80 3.92 -5.34
C LEU A 389 7.60 5.30 -4.73
N ILE A 390 8.69 5.96 -4.34
CA ILE A 390 8.64 7.29 -3.72
C ILE A 390 8.18 8.35 -4.72
N LEU A 391 8.78 8.37 -5.91
CA LEU A 391 8.39 9.31 -6.96
C LEU A 391 6.97 9.03 -7.47
N ALA A 392 6.57 7.77 -7.62
CA ALA A 392 5.20 7.41 -7.98
C ALA A 392 4.20 7.87 -6.90
N GLY A 393 4.55 7.75 -5.62
CA GLY A 393 3.77 8.32 -4.51
C GLY A 393 3.61 9.83 -4.64
N GLY A 394 4.69 10.54 -4.98
CA GLY A 394 4.65 11.97 -5.24
C GLY A 394 3.80 12.37 -6.45
N LEU A 395 3.90 11.63 -7.56
CA LEU A 395 3.05 11.80 -8.73
C LEU A 395 1.57 11.61 -8.39
N ARG A 396 1.22 10.57 -7.62
CA ARG A 396 -0.14 10.36 -7.13
C ARG A 396 -0.63 11.53 -6.26
N GLY A 397 0.22 12.06 -5.37
CA GLY A 397 -0.09 13.26 -4.59
C GLY A 397 -0.31 14.50 -5.44
N ALA A 398 0.39 14.61 -6.58
CA ALA A 398 0.14 15.68 -7.54
C ALA A 398 -1.18 15.52 -8.32
N GLY A 399 -1.79 14.33 -8.29
CA GLY A 399 -2.93 13.94 -9.12
C GLY A 399 -2.53 13.27 -10.44
N ASP A 400 -1.23 13.00 -10.65
CA ASP A 400 -0.69 12.34 -11.82
C ASP A 400 -0.70 10.81 -11.68
N THR A 401 -1.88 10.18 -11.76
CA THR A 401 -2.03 8.73 -11.52
C THR A 401 -1.92 7.87 -12.77
N ILE A 402 -2.06 8.46 -13.96
CA ILE A 402 -2.00 7.75 -15.24
C ILE A 402 -0.58 7.27 -15.54
N TRP A 403 0.45 8.06 -15.21
CA TRP A 403 1.84 7.67 -15.46
C TRP A 403 2.32 6.51 -14.58
N PRO A 404 2.02 6.46 -13.27
CA PRO A 404 2.20 5.27 -12.44
C PRO A 404 1.51 4.01 -12.99
N LEU A 405 0.26 4.13 -13.45
CA LEU A 405 -0.47 3.05 -14.11
C LEU A 405 0.25 2.58 -15.39
N PHE A 406 0.56 3.51 -16.30
CA PHE A 406 1.20 3.20 -17.57
C PHE A 406 2.57 2.53 -17.38
N ALA A 407 3.39 3.08 -16.48
CA ALA A 407 4.70 2.51 -16.16
C ALA A 407 4.57 1.07 -15.63
N THR A 408 3.58 0.83 -14.77
CA THR A 408 3.30 -0.49 -14.21
C THR A 408 2.78 -1.46 -15.25
N LEU A 409 1.85 -1.04 -16.11
CA LEU A 409 1.30 -1.87 -17.18
C LEU A 409 2.39 -2.29 -18.17
N LEU A 410 3.14 -1.31 -18.69
CA LEU A 410 4.19 -1.58 -19.67
C LEU A 410 5.32 -2.43 -19.06
N SER A 411 5.84 -2.04 -17.89
CA SER A 411 6.98 -2.75 -17.31
C SER A 411 6.57 -4.14 -16.84
N LEU A 412 5.46 -4.26 -16.11
CA LEU A 412 5.12 -5.53 -15.47
C LEU A 412 4.48 -6.52 -16.44
N LEU A 413 3.43 -6.10 -17.15
CA LEU A 413 2.70 -7.04 -17.99
C LEU A 413 3.42 -7.32 -19.30
N CYS A 414 3.97 -6.31 -19.95
CA CYS A 414 4.68 -6.51 -21.21
C CYS A 414 6.12 -6.95 -20.96
N ILE A 415 6.93 -6.14 -20.27
CA ILE A 415 8.38 -6.37 -20.20
C ILE A 415 8.72 -7.55 -19.29
N ARG A 416 8.28 -7.55 -18.02
CA ARG A 416 8.61 -8.62 -17.06
C ARG A 416 8.12 -9.97 -17.56
N THR A 417 6.86 -10.06 -17.99
CA THR A 417 6.28 -11.34 -18.44
C THR A 417 6.98 -11.87 -19.68
N SER A 418 7.19 -11.05 -20.71
CA SER A 418 7.83 -11.49 -21.95
C SER A 418 9.30 -11.85 -21.74
N LEU A 419 10.05 -11.06 -20.96
CA LEU A 419 11.44 -11.38 -20.62
C LEU A 419 11.53 -12.61 -19.72
N ALA A 420 10.64 -12.77 -18.75
CA ALA A 420 10.62 -13.97 -17.91
C ALA A 420 10.35 -15.20 -18.77
N TYR A 421 9.37 -15.14 -19.67
CA TYR A 421 9.10 -16.24 -20.60
C TYR A 421 10.32 -16.55 -21.48
N LEU A 422 10.94 -15.54 -22.08
CA LEU A 422 12.14 -15.70 -22.92
C LEU A 422 13.31 -16.32 -22.13
N LEU A 423 13.67 -15.73 -21.00
CA LEU A 423 14.84 -16.15 -20.21
C LEU A 423 14.63 -17.53 -19.57
N VAL A 424 13.40 -17.85 -19.15
CA VAL A 424 13.07 -19.10 -18.45
C VAL A 424 12.77 -20.25 -19.42
N LYS A 425 11.91 -20.02 -20.43
CA LYS A 425 11.40 -21.07 -21.31
C LYS A 425 12.20 -21.26 -22.59
N VAL A 426 12.79 -20.19 -23.14
CA VAL A 426 13.49 -20.24 -24.43
C VAL A 426 15.00 -20.37 -24.21
N LEU A 427 15.59 -19.55 -23.33
CA LEU A 427 17.03 -19.55 -23.07
C LEU A 427 17.45 -20.43 -21.89
N HIS A 428 16.48 -21.01 -21.16
CA HIS A 428 16.71 -21.95 -20.07
C HIS A 428 17.65 -21.44 -18.95
N TYR A 429 17.70 -20.13 -18.69
CA TYR A 429 18.48 -19.54 -17.59
C TYR A 429 17.90 -19.80 -16.19
N GLY A 430 16.81 -20.56 -16.09
CA GLY A 430 16.19 -20.94 -14.83
C GLY A 430 15.71 -19.74 -14.01
N LEU A 431 15.78 -19.89 -12.68
CA LEU A 431 15.30 -18.89 -11.73
C LEU A 431 16.07 -17.57 -11.76
N PRO A 432 17.42 -17.54 -11.90
CA PRO A 432 18.15 -16.30 -12.10
C PRO A 432 17.64 -15.51 -13.31
N GLY A 433 17.32 -16.19 -14.43
CA GLY A 433 16.72 -15.56 -15.61
C GLY A 433 15.40 -14.85 -15.30
N ALA A 434 14.51 -15.48 -14.53
CA ALA A 434 13.26 -14.85 -14.10
C ALA A 434 13.49 -13.57 -13.28
N TRP A 435 14.50 -13.55 -12.41
CA TRP A 435 14.81 -12.39 -11.57
C TRP A 435 15.61 -11.31 -12.30
N VAL A 436 16.36 -11.65 -13.34
CA VAL A 436 16.90 -10.66 -14.28
C VAL A 436 15.76 -9.94 -15.00
N ALA A 437 14.67 -10.64 -15.37
CA ALA A 437 13.47 -9.99 -15.91
C ALA A 437 12.84 -9.00 -14.91
N VAL A 438 12.82 -9.34 -13.61
CA VAL A 438 12.38 -8.40 -12.54
C VAL A 438 13.33 -7.20 -12.44
N PHE A 439 14.64 -7.41 -12.55
CA PHE A 439 15.58 -6.30 -12.53
C PHE A 439 15.35 -5.32 -13.69
N ILE A 440 15.23 -5.84 -14.92
CA ILE A 440 14.98 -5.04 -16.11
C ILE A 440 13.63 -4.30 -16.01
N ASP A 441 12.57 -4.96 -15.56
CA ASP A 441 11.27 -4.28 -15.44
C ASP A 441 11.30 -3.17 -14.40
N GLN A 442 11.97 -3.36 -13.27
CA GLN A 442 12.07 -2.33 -12.23
C GLN A 442 12.91 -1.15 -12.71
N LEU A 443 13.98 -1.40 -13.47
CA LEU A 443 14.74 -0.34 -14.13
C LEU A 443 13.89 0.45 -15.12
N VAL A 444 13.12 -0.22 -15.98
CA VAL A 444 12.25 0.46 -16.96
C VAL A 444 11.16 1.25 -16.24
N ARG A 445 10.52 0.67 -15.21
CA ARG A 445 9.49 1.36 -14.43
C ARG A 445 10.04 2.58 -13.72
N TRP A 446 11.21 2.46 -13.11
CA TRP A 446 11.93 3.57 -12.50
C TRP A 446 12.23 4.65 -13.53
N LEU A 447 12.73 4.28 -14.71
CA LEU A 447 13.06 5.21 -15.78
C LEU A 447 11.83 5.99 -16.25
N ILE A 448 10.70 5.33 -16.52
CA ILE A 448 9.46 5.99 -16.95
C ILE A 448 8.99 7.01 -15.90
N ILE A 449 8.96 6.61 -14.62
CA ILE A 449 8.52 7.49 -13.53
C ILE A 449 9.49 8.63 -13.30
N TYR A 450 10.80 8.36 -13.40
CA TYR A 450 11.84 9.36 -13.24
C TYR A 450 11.83 10.39 -14.38
N LEU A 451 11.69 9.96 -15.64
CA LEU A 451 11.54 10.84 -16.80
C LEU A 451 10.27 11.68 -16.69
N ARG A 452 9.15 11.09 -16.25
CA ARG A 452 7.92 11.85 -15.99
C ARG A 452 8.14 12.91 -14.92
N PHE A 453 8.84 12.57 -13.84
CA PHE A 453 9.20 13.51 -12.78
C PHE A 453 10.10 14.65 -13.30
N LEU A 454 11.11 14.35 -14.13
CA LEU A 454 11.99 15.34 -14.72
C LEU A 454 11.27 16.28 -15.69
N SER A 455 10.25 15.80 -16.41
CA SER A 455 9.46 16.63 -17.34
C SER A 455 8.77 17.82 -16.68
N GLY A 456 8.60 17.80 -15.35
CA GLY A 456 7.94 18.88 -14.59
C GLY A 456 6.44 19.03 -14.84
N LYS A 457 5.87 18.36 -15.85
CA LYS A 457 4.45 18.47 -16.24
C LYS A 457 3.48 18.12 -15.09
N TRP A 458 3.89 17.21 -14.20
CA TRP A 458 3.12 16.83 -13.01
C TRP A 458 2.86 18.01 -12.05
N LYS A 459 3.73 19.03 -12.05
CA LYS A 459 3.59 20.22 -11.20
C LYS A 459 2.37 21.07 -11.56
N HIS A 460 1.93 21.00 -12.82
CA HIS A 460 0.85 21.83 -13.36
C HIS A 460 -0.52 21.12 -13.34
N ILE A 461 -0.59 19.90 -12.81
CA ILE A 461 -1.86 19.18 -12.70
C ILE A 461 -2.74 19.85 -11.64
N THR A 462 -3.91 20.27 -12.10
CA THR A 462 -4.96 20.84 -11.26
C THR A 462 -6.00 19.78 -10.94
N ILE A 463 -6.26 19.59 -9.66
CA ILE A 463 -7.44 18.89 -9.16
C ILE A 463 -8.58 19.91 -9.25
N GLU A 464 -9.64 19.61 -10.01
CA GLU A 464 -10.59 20.60 -10.57
C GLU A 464 -11.15 21.58 -9.52
N ASN A 465 -11.18 22.86 -9.90
CA ASN A 465 -11.86 23.97 -9.22
C ASN A 465 -12.87 24.67 -10.15
N LYS A 466 -13.52 23.91 -11.06
CA LYS A 466 -14.16 24.49 -12.25
C LYS A 466 -15.59 25.01 -12.08
N LYS A 467 -16.15 25.03 -10.86
CA LYS A 467 -17.53 25.51 -10.63
C LYS A 467 -17.68 26.99 -10.25
N MET A 468 -16.60 27.76 -10.07
CA MET A 468 -16.72 29.21 -9.78
C MET A 468 -16.60 30.12 -11.00
N LEU A 469 -15.93 29.72 -12.09
CA LEU A 469 -15.76 30.59 -13.26
C LEU A 469 -17.03 30.73 -14.15
N HIS A 470 -18.11 30.01 -13.85
CA HIS A 470 -19.38 30.11 -14.58
C HIS A 470 -20.57 30.59 -13.74
N ARG A 471 -20.36 30.99 -12.47
CA ARG A 471 -21.42 31.56 -11.64
C ARG A 471 -21.25 33.05 -11.31
N GLU A 472 -20.12 33.65 -11.64
CA GLU A 472 -19.91 35.10 -11.50
C GLU A 472 -20.03 35.87 -12.84
N GLY A 473 -20.47 35.19 -13.92
CA GLY A 473 -20.63 35.79 -15.25
C GLY A 473 -22.08 36.02 -15.70
N PHE A 474 -23.07 35.57 -14.92
CA PHE A 474 -24.50 35.82 -15.19
C PHE A 474 -25.27 35.70 -13.88
N GLN A 475 -25.31 36.79 -13.11
CA GLN A 475 -26.49 37.36 -12.47
C GLN A 475 -26.13 38.66 -11.75
#